data_AF-A0A227HXG8-F1
#
_entry.id   AF-A0A227HXG8-F1
#
_cell.length_a   1.000
_cell.length_b   1.000
_cell.length_c   1.000
_cell.angle_alpha   90.00
_cell.angle_beta   90.00
_cell.angle_gamma   90.00
#
_symmetry.space_group_name_H-M   'P 1'
#
loop_
_entity.id
_entity.type
_entity.pdbx_description
1 polymer ?
#
loop_
_entity_poly.entity_id
_entity_poly.type
_entity_poly.pdbx_seq_one_letter_code
_entity_poly.pdbx_strand_id
1 'polypeptide(L)' 'LGMTVGVNVPNMPPQAKKEAYQADILYGTNNEFGFDYLRDNMAFRNEDRVQRERFFAVVDEVDSILIDEARTPLIIS' A
#
# COMPACT_ATOMS: atom_id res chain seq x y z
N LEU A 1 3.93 -24.47 0.34
CA LEU A 1 4.23 -23.35 -0.59
C LEU A 1 5.22 -22.35 -0.02
N GLY A 2 5.36 -22.21 1.31
CA GLY A 2 6.49 -21.47 1.92
C GLY A 2 6.47 -19.95 1.74
N MET A 3 5.37 -19.41 1.19
CA MET A 3 5.18 -17.98 0.96
C MET A 3 4.65 -17.30 2.22
N THR A 4 5.06 -16.06 2.40
CA THR A 4 4.60 -15.16 3.45
C THR A 4 3.48 -14.27 2.93
N VAL A 5 2.50 -13.99 3.79
CA VAL A 5 1.35 -13.14 3.47
C VAL A 5 1.27 -12.02 4.48
N GLY A 6 1.27 -10.79 3.99
CA GLY A 6 1.07 -9.58 4.77
C GLY A 6 -0.34 -9.01 4.56
N VAL A 7 -0.79 -8.20 5.50
CA VAL A 7 -1.99 -7.37 5.36
C VAL A 7 -1.65 -5.94 5.75
N ASN A 8 -2.12 -4.99 4.95
CA ASN A 8 -1.99 -3.56 5.18
C ASN A 8 -3.36 -3.00 5.58
N VAL A 9 -3.51 -2.64 6.85
CA VAL A 9 -4.74 -2.09 7.41
C VAL A 9 -4.51 -0.69 7.99
N PRO A 10 -5.58 0.11 8.15
CA PRO A 10 -5.48 1.43 8.75
C PRO A 10 -4.83 1.38 10.14
N ASN A 11 -4.10 2.44 10.51
CA ASN A 11 -3.47 2.63 11.82
C ASN A 11 -2.37 1.61 12.20
N MET A 12 -1.85 0.84 11.25
CA MET A 12 -0.65 0.04 11.50
C MET A 12 0.56 0.94 11.79
N PRO A 13 1.39 0.60 12.80
CA PRO A 13 2.68 1.26 13.00
C PRO A 13 3.57 1.16 11.76
N PRO A 14 4.42 2.16 11.46
CA PRO A 14 5.28 2.14 10.27
C PRO A 14 6.15 0.88 10.16
N GLN A 15 6.68 0.39 11.28
CA GLN A 15 7.49 -0.83 11.32
C GLN A 15 6.68 -2.07 10.90
N ALA A 16 5.45 -2.21 11.41
CA ALA A 16 4.57 -3.31 11.05
C ALA A 16 4.10 -3.22 9.59
N LYS A 17 3.86 -2.01 9.06
CA LYS A 17 3.60 -1.82 7.62
C LYS A 17 4.80 -2.26 6.79
N LYS A 18 6.01 -1.84 7.17
CA LYS A 18 7.24 -2.21 6.47
C LYS A 18 7.41 -3.72 6.41
N GLU A 19 7.18 -4.42 7.53
CA GLU A 19 7.17 -5.89 7.58
C GLU A 19 6.10 -6.51 6.67
N ALA A 20 4.89 -5.94 6.63
CA ALA A 20 3.84 -6.39 5.72
C ALA A 20 4.22 -6.24 4.24
N TYR A 21 4.87 -5.12 3.85
CA TYR A 21 5.38 -4.91 2.50
C TYR A 21 6.53 -5.84 2.10
N GLN A 22 7.24 -6.43 3.06
CA GLN A 22 8.26 -7.45 2.81
C GLN A 22 7.68 -8.86 2.59
N ALA A 23 6.38 -9.06 2.81
CA ALA A 23 5.75 -10.33 2.49
C ALA A 23 5.73 -10.59 0.98
N ASP A 24 5.73 -11.88 0.60
CA ASP A 24 5.66 -12.30 -0.80
C ASP A 24 4.36 -11.83 -1.46
N ILE A 25 3.25 -11.91 -0.71
CA ILE A 25 1.92 -11.43 -1.10
C ILE A 25 1.42 -10.46 -0.04
N LEU A 26 0.91 -9.30 -0.47
CA LEU A 26 0.35 -8.29 0.43
C LEU A 26 -1.09 -7.98 0.02
N TYR A 27 -2.02 -8.09 0.97
CA TYR A 27 -3.39 -7.62 0.84
C TYR A 27 -3.57 -6.24 1.45
N GLY A 28 -4.46 -5.44 0.89
CA GLY A 28 -4.78 -4.10 1.39
C GLY A 28 -5.81 -3.42 0.49
N THR A 29 -6.25 -2.24 0.89
CA THR A 29 -7.17 -1.41 0.10
C THR A 29 -6.39 -0.42 -0.76
N ASN A 30 -7.03 0.08 -1.82
CA ASN A 30 -6.48 1.14 -2.67
C ASN A 30 -6.03 2.38 -1.86
N ASN A 31 -6.81 2.77 -0.85
CA ASN A 31 -6.54 3.90 0.03
C ASN A 31 -5.25 3.67 0.83
N GLU A 32 -5.07 2.49 1.44
CA GLU A 32 -3.86 2.21 2.23
C GLU A 32 -2.61 2.22 1.35
N PHE A 33 -2.67 1.57 0.18
CA PHE A 33 -1.55 1.58 -0.77
C PHE A 33 -1.26 2.98 -1.31
N GLY A 34 -2.29 3.74 -1.66
CA GLY A 34 -2.12 5.09 -2.20
C GLY A 34 -1.59 6.07 -1.15
N PHE A 35 -2.09 6.04 0.08
CA PHE A 35 -1.59 6.91 1.14
C PHE A 35 -0.19 6.52 1.64
N ASP A 36 0.14 5.24 1.70
CA ASP A 36 1.52 4.81 1.98
C ASP A 36 2.47 5.32 0.89
N TYR A 37 2.07 5.23 -0.38
CA TYR A 37 2.84 5.78 -1.49
C TYR A 37 3.05 7.29 -1.34
N LEU A 38 1.99 8.05 -1.05
CA LEU A 38 2.10 9.50 -0.84
C LEU A 38 3.02 9.82 0.34
N ARG A 39 2.91 9.11 1.47
CA ARG A 39 3.79 9.28 2.64
C ARG A 39 5.24 8.94 2.33
N ASP A 40 5.51 7.88 1.58
CA ASP A 40 6.88 7.50 1.18
C ASP A 40 7.57 8.55 0.30
N ASN A 41 6.79 9.29 -0.50
CA ASN A 41 7.29 10.40 -1.31
C ASN A 41 7.49 11.70 -0.52
N MET A 42 6.93 11.79 0.69
CA MET A 42 7.18 12.88 1.64
C MET A 42 8.25 12.53 2.69
N ALA A 43 8.73 11.28 2.72
CA ALA A 43 9.72 10.83 3.68
C ALA A 43 11.08 11.53 3.46
N PHE A 44 11.70 12.00 4.55
CA PHE A 44 12.99 12.68 4.51
C PHE A 44 14.15 11.73 4.20
N ARG A 45 14.04 10.46 4.60
CA ARG A 45 15.08 9.45 4.42
C ARG A 45 14.48 8.22 3.75
N ASN A 46 15.28 7.55 2.92
CA ASN A 46 14.86 6.32 2.24
C ASN A 46 14.49 5.20 3.22
N GLU A 47 15.12 5.17 4.40
CA GLU A 47 14.86 4.17 5.44
C GLU A 47 13.48 4.30 6.10
N ASP A 48 12.87 5.48 6.02
CA ASP A 48 11.54 5.77 6.58
C ASP A 48 10.40 5.30 5.66
N ARG A 49 10.72 4.89 4.42
CA ARG A 49 9.73 4.37 3.47
C ARG A 49 9.24 2.98 3.87
N VAL A 50 7.94 2.74 3.68
CA VAL A 50 7.30 1.46 3.99
C VAL A 50 7.13 0.57 2.77
N GLN A 51 6.85 1.15 1.58
CA GLN A 51 6.68 0.39 0.36
C GLN A 51 8.02 -0.10 -0.20
N ARG A 52 7.98 -1.28 -0.83
CA ARG A 52 9.02 -1.77 -1.72
C ARG A 52 8.73 -1.37 -3.17
N GLU A 53 9.62 -1.77 -4.09
CA GLU A 53 9.38 -1.63 -5.52
C GLU A 53 8.04 -2.28 -5.93
N ARG A 54 7.30 -1.61 -6.81
CA ARG A 54 5.94 -2.00 -7.21
C ARG A 54 6.00 -2.97 -8.38
N PHE A 55 5.95 -4.26 -8.08
CA PHE A 55 6.12 -5.32 -9.09
C PHE A 55 4.84 -5.67 -9.84
N PHE A 56 3.76 -5.93 -9.10
CA PHE A 56 2.50 -6.41 -9.67
C PHE A 56 1.34 -6.13 -8.70
N ALA A 57 0.14 -5.93 -9.24
CA ALA A 57 -1.08 -5.78 -8.47
C ALA A 57 -2.20 -6.57 -9.13
N VAL A 58 -2.93 -7.34 -8.33
CA VAL A 58 -4.22 -7.91 -8.71
C VAL A 58 -5.28 -7.10 -7.97
N VAL A 59 -6.20 -6.52 -8.74
CA VAL A 59 -7.27 -5.68 -8.20
C VAL A 59 -8.54 -6.52 -8.21
N ASP A 60 -9.09 -6.76 -7.03
CA ASP A 60 -10.45 -7.26 -6.87
C ASP A 60 -11.44 -6.09 -7.01
N GLU A 61 -12.67 -6.36 -7.46
CA GLU A 61 -13.69 -5.32 -7.73
C GLU A 61 -13.15 -4.19 -8.66
N VAL A 62 -12.53 -4.61 -9.77
CA VAL A 62 -11.75 -3.71 -10.65
C VAL A 62 -12.57 -2.55 -11.24
N ASP A 63 -13.85 -2.75 -11.49
CA ASP A 63 -14.77 -1.72 -11.97
C ASP A 63 -14.98 -0.64 -10.90
N SER A 64 -15.27 -1.02 -9.66
CA SER A 64 -15.44 -0.09 -8.54
C SER A 64 -14.16 0.73 -8.31
N ILE A 65 -13.00 0.09 -8.32
CA ILE A 65 -11.73 0.74 -7.98
C ILE A 65 -11.18 1.59 -9.14
N LEU A 66 -11.12 1.06 -10.36
CA LEU A 66 -10.46 1.73 -11.49
C LEU A 66 -11.40 2.60 -12.34
N ILE A 67 -12.72 2.48 -12.17
CA ILE A 67 -13.71 3.33 -12.87
C ILE A 67 -14.36 4.31 -11.91
N ASP A 68 -15.02 3.81 -10.87
CA ASP A 68 -15.86 4.66 -10.03
C ASP A 68 -15.05 5.51 -9.05
N GLU A 69 -14.15 4.89 -8.31
CA GLU A 69 -13.30 5.55 -7.30
C GLU A 69 -12.15 6.35 -7.90
N ALA A 70 -11.71 6.04 -9.12
CA ALA A 70 -10.63 6.73 -9.81
C ALA A 70 -10.87 8.25 -10.01
N ARG A 71 -12.11 8.71 -9.82
CA ARG A 71 -12.51 10.13 -9.89
C ARG A 71 -12.16 10.92 -8.62
N THR A 72 -11.93 10.26 -7.49
CA THR A 72 -11.65 10.91 -6.21
C THR A 72 -10.16 10.86 -5.92
N PRO A 73 -9.46 12.02 -5.82
CA PRO A 73 -8.03 12.02 -5.56
C PRO A 73 -7.73 11.64 -4.10
N LEU A 74 -6.58 10.99 -3.89
CA LEU A 74 -6.01 10.78 -2.57
C LEU A 74 -5.21 12.02 -2.17
N ILE A 75 -5.59 12.66 -1.05
CA ILE A 75 -5.02 13.92 -0.59
C ILE A 75 -4.54 13.78 0.86
N ILE A 76 -3.29 14.15 1.12
CA ILE A 76 -2.76 14.38 2.48
C ILE A 76 -2.71 15.89 2.69
N SER A 77 -3.33 16.37 3.76
CA SER A 77 -3.32 17.78 4.17
C SER A 77 -2.31 18.04 5.27
#